data_AF-A0AAT9ISZ0-F1
#
_entry.id   AF-A0AAT9ISZ0-F1
#
_cell.length_a   1.000
_cell.length_b   1.000
_cell.length_c   1.000
_cell.angle_alpha   90.00
_cell.angle_beta   90.00
_cell.angle_gamma   90.00
#
_symmetry.space_group_name_H-M   'P 1'
#
loop_
_entity.id
_entity.type
_entity.pdbx_description
1 polymer ?
#
loop_
_entity_poly.entity_id
_entity_poly.type
_entity_poly.pdbx_seq_one_letter_code
_entity_poly.pdbx_strand_id
1 'polypeptide(L)'
;MPRIIATLFAFVALLTSVPVMAAEPCRVTGFEPSETVRTSDIEMRAKVHLGMTRLEVDSILRDDIDANHVASRDRRDFDSEIYVISDRGRGGLFALSNSTAIFHFTYGERDRLTAMCTLFFNTGP
;
A
#
# COMPACT_ATOMS: atom_id res chain seq x y z
N MET A 1 -21.93 17.90 -54.64
CA MET A 1 -22.47 16.54 -54.35
C MET A 1 -21.28 15.62 -54.03
N PRO A 2 -21.37 14.65 -53.11
CA PRO A 2 -21.12 14.83 -51.66
C PRO A 2 -20.04 13.90 -51.03
N ARG A 3 -19.53 14.32 -49.85
CA ARG A 3 -19.25 13.54 -48.62
C ARG A 3 -18.38 12.25 -48.69
N ILE A 4 -17.06 12.32 -48.45
CA ILE A 4 -16.30 11.21 -47.78
C ILE A 4 -14.98 11.71 -47.13
N ILE A 5 -15.00 12.51 -46.05
CA ILE A 5 -13.86 12.57 -45.11
C ILE A 5 -14.41 12.94 -43.73
N ALA A 6 -15.07 11.99 -43.07
CA ALA A 6 -15.57 12.18 -41.71
C ALA A 6 -15.58 10.87 -40.92
N THR A 7 -14.52 10.07 -41.04
CA THR A 7 -14.43 8.78 -40.33
C THR A 7 -12.98 8.40 -40.02
N LEU A 8 -12.13 9.34 -39.57
CA LEU A 8 -10.79 8.98 -39.12
C LEU A 8 -10.32 9.80 -37.90
N PHE A 9 -11.21 10.03 -36.94
CA PHE A 9 -10.83 10.55 -35.61
C PHE A 9 -11.63 9.89 -34.47
N ALA A 10 -12.19 8.71 -34.71
CA ALA A 10 -12.91 7.93 -33.70
C ALA A 10 -12.09 6.78 -33.10
N PHE A 11 -10.79 6.66 -33.41
CA PHE A 11 -9.96 5.51 -33.02
C PHE A 11 -8.88 5.81 -31.96
N VAL A 12 -8.76 7.06 -31.48
CA VAL A 12 -7.77 7.41 -30.44
C VAL A 12 -8.38 7.37 -29.03
N ALA A 13 -9.70 7.27 -28.89
CA ALA A 13 -10.37 7.27 -27.59
C ALA A 13 -10.52 5.87 -26.93
N LEU A 14 -10.00 4.79 -27.55
CA LEU A 14 -10.26 3.42 -27.10
C LEU A 14 -9.12 2.74 -26.34
N LEU A 15 -8.01 3.43 -26.04
CA LEU A 15 -6.77 2.77 -25.60
C LEU A 15 -6.33 2.98 -24.14
N THR A 16 -7.07 3.71 -23.30
CA THR A 16 -6.68 3.81 -21.89
C THR A 16 -7.88 3.92 -20.95
N SER A 17 -8.82 2.97 -21.04
CA SER A 17 -9.63 2.63 -19.86
C SER A 17 -8.87 1.59 -19.05
N VAL A 18 -7.73 1.98 -18.47
CA VAL A 18 -7.20 1.20 -17.35
C VAL A 18 -8.19 1.46 -16.23
N PRO A 19 -8.92 0.45 -15.72
CA PRO A 19 -9.65 0.65 -14.48
C PRO A 19 -8.58 0.97 -13.45
N VAL A 20 -8.47 2.25 -13.09
CA VAL A 20 -7.91 2.63 -11.81
C VAL A 20 -8.88 2.02 -10.81
N MET A 21 -8.64 0.77 -10.45
CA MET A 21 -9.28 0.17 -9.29
C MET A 21 -8.88 1.08 -8.15
N ALA A 22 -9.83 1.92 -7.74
CA ALA A 22 -9.67 2.79 -6.61
C ALA A 22 -9.22 1.90 -5.45
N ALA A 23 -7.99 2.14 -4.96
CA ALA A 23 -7.50 1.53 -3.75
C ALA A 23 -8.56 1.82 -2.68
N GLU A 24 -9.31 0.80 -2.26
CA GLU A 24 -10.23 0.96 -1.15
C GLU A 24 -9.42 1.47 0.03
N PRO A 25 -9.81 2.61 0.65
CA PRO A 25 -9.05 3.12 1.77
C PRO A 25 -9.16 2.11 2.92
N CYS A 26 -8.04 1.44 3.22
CA CYS A 26 -7.93 0.63 4.42
C CYS A 26 -8.34 1.48 5.63
N ARG A 27 -9.35 0.98 6.32
CA ARG A 27 -10.07 1.70 7.36
C ARG A 27 -9.18 1.84 8.60
N VAL A 28 -8.97 3.07 9.06
CA VAL A 28 -8.29 3.35 10.34
C VAL A 28 -9.21 2.93 11.48
N THR A 29 -8.73 2.10 12.42
CA THR A 29 -9.48 1.69 13.61
C THR A 29 -8.72 2.07 14.89
N GLY A 30 -9.30 2.91 15.76
CA GLY A 30 -8.79 3.13 17.12
C GLY A 30 -8.27 4.55 17.43
N PHE A 31 -7.25 4.62 18.30
CA PHE A 31 -6.56 5.84 18.75
C PHE A 31 -5.50 6.30 17.75
N GLU A 32 -5.05 7.56 17.86
CA GLU A 32 -3.99 8.13 16.99
C GLU A 32 -2.72 7.26 17.04
N PRO A 33 -2.09 6.95 15.89
CA PRO A 33 -0.84 6.16 15.88
C PRO A 33 0.32 6.92 16.55
N SER A 34 1.33 6.18 16.99
CA SER A 34 2.59 6.76 17.48
C SER A 34 3.29 7.59 16.39
N GLU A 35 4.17 8.51 16.79
CA GLU A 35 4.95 9.29 15.82
C GLU A 35 5.85 8.41 14.94
N THR A 36 6.41 7.33 15.49
CA THR A 36 7.20 6.34 14.74
C THR A 36 6.38 5.72 13.62
N VAL A 37 5.18 5.24 13.95
CA VAL A 37 4.27 4.61 12.99
C VAL A 37 3.77 5.62 11.95
N ARG A 38 3.47 6.85 12.37
CA ARG A 38 3.06 7.94 11.47
C ARG A 38 4.17 8.29 10.49
N THR A 39 5.40 8.42 10.96
CA THR A 39 6.57 8.74 10.12
C THR A 39 6.80 7.63 9.10
N SER A 40 6.70 6.37 9.53
CA SER A 40 6.86 5.21 8.63
C SER A 40 5.79 5.16 7.53
N ASP A 41 4.52 5.49 7.82
CA ASP A 41 3.48 5.58 6.78
C ASP A 41 3.74 6.73 5.80
N ILE A 42 4.21 7.89 6.28
CA ILE A 42 4.57 9.02 5.42
C ILE A 42 5.72 8.63 4.48
N GLU A 43 6.76 7.99 5.00
CA GLU A 43 7.90 7.53 4.20
C GLU A 43 7.49 6.46 3.18
N MET A 44 6.66 5.50 3.58
CA MET A 44 6.12 4.48 2.69
C MET A 44 5.36 5.12 1.52
N ARG A 45 4.44 6.06 1.80
CA ARG A 45 3.67 6.76 0.76
C ARG A 45 4.52 7.65 -0.14
N ALA A 46 5.64 8.17 0.37
CA ALA A 46 6.54 9.01 -0.39
C ALA A 46 7.44 8.20 -1.35
N LYS A 47 7.79 6.97 -0.97
CA LYS A 47 8.76 6.15 -1.71
C LYS A 47 8.12 5.05 -2.56
N VAL A 48 6.98 4.50 -2.13
CA VAL A 48 6.30 3.40 -2.83
C VAL A 48 5.28 3.94 -3.82
N HIS A 49 5.33 3.45 -5.05
CA HIS A 49 4.46 3.90 -6.13
C HIS A 49 3.87 2.72 -6.90
N LEU A 50 2.66 2.92 -7.44
CA LEU A 50 2.02 1.95 -8.32
C LEU A 50 2.92 1.66 -9.53
N GLY A 51 2.98 0.40 -9.94
CA GLY A 51 3.86 -0.08 -11.00
C GLY A 51 5.27 -0.46 -10.55
N MET A 52 5.65 -0.24 -9.30
CA MET A 52 6.88 -0.84 -8.76
C MET A 52 6.79 -2.37 -8.75
N THR A 53 7.93 -3.04 -8.89
CA THR A 53 8.04 -4.49 -8.71
C THR A 53 8.01 -4.87 -7.24
N ARG A 54 7.65 -6.11 -6.94
CA ARG A 54 7.73 -6.68 -5.58
C ARG A 54 9.09 -6.52 -4.94
N LEU A 55 10.17 -6.71 -5.70
CA LEU A 55 11.55 -6.55 -5.21
C LEU A 55 11.87 -5.08 -4.85
N GLU A 56 11.40 -4.13 -5.65
CA GLU A 56 11.59 -2.69 -5.36
C GLU A 56 10.84 -2.30 -4.07
N VAL A 57 9.61 -2.81 -3.89
CA VAL A 57 8.81 -2.58 -2.69
C VAL A 57 9.45 -3.23 -1.45
N ASP A 58 9.89 -4.49 -1.54
CA ASP A 58 10.56 -5.21 -0.44
C ASP A 58 11.82 -4.47 0.04
N SER A 59 12.65 -4.00 -0.89
CA SER A 59 13.87 -3.25 -0.55
C SER A 59 13.54 -1.93 0.17
N ILE A 60 12.57 -1.14 -0.33
CA ILE A 60 12.16 0.09 0.38
C ILE A 60 11.65 -0.24 1.78
N LEU A 61 10.77 -1.22 1.92
CA LEU A 61 10.13 -1.49 3.21
C LEU A 61 11.11 -2.03 4.24
N ARG A 62 12.04 -2.90 3.84
CA ARG A 62 12.98 -3.53 4.77
C ARG A 62 14.23 -2.70 5.01
N ASP A 63 14.79 -2.10 3.96
CA ASP A 63 16.09 -1.43 4.05
C ASP A 63 15.93 0.02 4.52
N ASP A 64 14.86 0.71 4.09
CA ASP A 64 14.66 2.12 4.42
C ASP A 64 13.72 2.33 5.61
N ILE A 65 12.65 1.54 5.72
CA ILE A 65 11.55 1.76 6.69
C ILE A 65 11.62 0.75 7.87
N ASP A 66 12.49 -0.26 7.78
CA ASP A 66 12.65 -1.32 8.81
C ASP A 66 11.32 -2.05 9.12
N ALA A 67 10.49 -2.23 8.10
CA ALA A 67 9.24 -2.97 8.20
C ALA A 67 9.48 -4.48 8.11
N ASN A 68 8.78 -5.24 8.96
CA ASN A 68 8.91 -6.69 8.99
C ASN A 68 7.95 -7.34 8.00
N HIS A 69 8.47 -8.08 7.03
CA HIS A 69 7.63 -8.88 6.12
C HIS A 69 6.93 -10.02 6.87
N VAL A 70 5.62 -10.15 6.65
CA VAL A 70 4.77 -11.20 7.20
C VAL A 70 4.23 -12.03 6.05
N ALA A 71 4.75 -13.25 5.92
CA ALA A 71 4.25 -14.18 4.92
C ALA A 71 2.78 -14.55 5.21
N SER A 72 1.92 -14.40 4.20
CA SER A 72 0.54 -14.85 4.27
C SER A 72 0.48 -16.36 4.49
N ARG A 73 -0.46 -16.80 5.34
CA ARG A 73 -0.75 -18.22 5.55
C ARG A 73 -1.82 -18.75 4.61
N ASP A 74 -2.55 -17.87 3.91
CA ASP A 74 -3.53 -18.30 2.90
C ASP A 74 -2.78 -18.67 1.62
N ARG A 75 -2.96 -19.92 1.18
CA ARG A 75 -2.35 -20.42 -0.06
C ARG A 75 -2.93 -19.80 -1.32
N ARG A 76 -3.95 -18.95 -1.23
CA ARG A 76 -4.51 -18.24 -2.38
C ARG A 76 -3.96 -16.83 -2.50
N ASP A 77 -3.13 -16.42 -1.56
CA ASP A 77 -2.63 -15.06 -1.42
C ASP A 77 -1.23 -14.94 -2.01
N PHE A 78 -1.11 -15.23 -3.31
CA PHE A 78 0.15 -15.15 -4.06
C PHE A 78 0.45 -13.73 -4.55
N ASP A 79 -0.61 -12.95 -4.67
CA ASP A 79 -0.61 -11.64 -5.31
C ASP A 79 -0.59 -10.52 -4.26
N SER A 80 -0.41 -10.83 -2.97
CA SER A 80 -0.28 -9.82 -1.94
C SER A 80 0.89 -10.05 -0.99
N GLU A 81 1.35 -8.97 -0.39
CA GLU A 81 2.36 -8.97 0.66
C GLU A 81 1.95 -8.06 1.81
N ILE A 82 2.34 -8.46 3.02
CA ILE A 82 2.02 -7.74 4.25
C ILE A 82 3.32 -7.41 4.96
N TYR A 83 3.47 -6.15 5.36
CA TYR A 83 4.59 -5.67 6.16
C TYR A 83 4.06 -5.01 7.42
N VAL A 84 4.77 -5.20 8.53
CA VAL A 84 4.33 -4.74 9.85
C VAL A 84 5.42 -3.94 10.53
N ILE A 85 5.03 -2.79 11.06
CA ILE A 85 5.85 -1.95 11.94
C ILE A 85 5.16 -1.87 13.28
N SER A 86 5.90 -2.14 14.34
CA SER A 86 5.41 -2.03 15.71
C SER A 86 6.30 -1.10 16.51
N ASP A 87 5.71 -0.02 17.02
CA ASP A 87 6.32 0.81 18.05
C ASP A 87 5.78 0.38 19.41
N ARG A 88 6.67 -0.21 20.22
CA ARG A 88 6.39 -0.50 21.64
C ARG A 88 6.91 0.67 22.44
N GLY A 89 6.04 1.65 22.70
CA GLY A 89 6.40 2.79 23.54
C GLY A 89 6.88 2.29 24.90
N ARG A 90 8.12 2.63 25.27
CA ARG A 90 8.60 2.45 26.66
C ARG A 90 7.98 3.54 27.53
N GLY A 91 6.68 3.46 27.80
CA GLY A 91 6.12 4.11 28.97
C GLY A 91 6.74 3.48 30.21
N GLY A 92 7.04 4.27 31.25
CA GLY A 92 7.46 3.73 32.55
C GLY A 92 6.48 2.67 33.08
N LEU A 93 6.86 1.99 34.16
CA LEU A 93 6.29 0.77 34.82
C LEU A 93 4.79 0.38 34.66
N PHE A 94 3.90 1.21 34.12
CA PHE A 94 2.45 0.97 34.06
C PHE A 94 1.75 1.31 32.72
N ALA A 95 2.43 1.71 31.63
CA ALA A 95 1.76 1.95 30.35
C ALA A 95 2.55 1.42 29.14
N LEU A 96 2.08 0.30 28.56
CA LEU A 96 2.56 -0.19 27.28
C LEU A 96 1.57 0.24 26.19
N SER A 97 1.81 1.41 25.58
CA SER A 97 1.14 1.73 24.32
C SER A 97 1.88 1.00 23.20
N ASN A 98 1.17 0.10 22.52
CA ASN A 98 1.65 -0.56 21.31
C ASN A 98 0.92 0.04 20.12
N SER A 99 1.66 0.74 19.28
CA SER A 99 1.16 1.23 18.00
C SER A 99 1.72 0.33 16.90
N THR A 100 0.85 -0.18 16.04
CA THR A 100 1.23 -1.05 14.93
C THR A 100 0.62 -0.55 13.64
N ALA A 101 1.44 -0.43 12.60
CA ALA A 101 0.98 -0.29 11.22
C ALA A 101 1.11 -1.62 10.48
N ILE A 102 0.12 -1.92 9.68
CA ILE A 102 0.12 -3.02 8.71
C ILE A 102 0.03 -2.39 7.32
N PHE A 103 1.08 -2.55 6.53
CA PHE A 103 1.09 -2.19 5.12
C PHE A 103 0.76 -3.43 4.31
N HIS A 104 -0.23 -3.30 3.42
CA HIS A 104 -0.69 -4.36 2.55
C HIS A 104 -0.53 -3.91 1.10
N PHE A 105 0.13 -4.73 0.31
CA PHE A 105 0.46 -4.46 -1.10
C PHE A 105 -0.14 -5.56 -1.96
N THR A 106 -0.79 -5.18 -3.05
CA THR A 106 -1.36 -6.12 -4.02
C THR A 106 -0.67 -5.92 -5.36
N TYR A 107 -0.28 -7.03 -5.97
CA TYR A 107 0.44 -7.11 -7.23
C TYR A 107 -0.46 -7.69 -8.31
N GLY A 108 -0.32 -7.17 -9.52
CA GLY A 108 -1.04 -7.65 -10.70
C GLY A 108 -0.10 -8.32 -11.70
N GLU A 109 -0.44 -8.15 -12.99
CA GLU A 109 0.36 -8.71 -14.08
C GLU A 109 1.84 -8.27 -14.02
N ARG A 110 2.73 -9.22 -14.34
CA ARG A 110 4.18 -9.02 -14.34
C ARG A 110 4.74 -8.55 -12.99
N ASP A 111 4.06 -8.91 -11.90
CA ASP A 111 4.49 -8.64 -10.53
C ASP A 111 4.63 -7.14 -10.21
N ARG A 112 3.69 -6.36 -10.76
CA ARG A 112 3.64 -4.91 -10.62
C ARG A 112 2.62 -4.50 -9.58
N LEU A 113 2.99 -3.59 -8.69
CA LEU A 113 2.13 -3.07 -7.64
C LEU A 113 0.89 -2.38 -8.24
N THR A 114 -0.31 -2.85 -7.90
CA THR A 114 -1.58 -2.31 -8.39
C THR A 114 -2.40 -1.63 -7.31
N ALA A 115 -2.23 -2.05 -6.05
CA ALA A 115 -2.88 -1.42 -4.90
C ALA A 115 -1.98 -1.46 -3.67
N MET A 116 -2.13 -0.45 -2.81
CA MET A 116 -1.47 -0.37 -1.52
C MET A 116 -2.43 0.14 -0.46
N CYS A 117 -2.23 -0.29 0.77
CA CYS A 117 -3.18 -0.07 1.84
C CYS A 117 -2.45 -0.01 3.18
N THR A 118 -2.83 0.91 4.07
CA THR A 118 -2.29 0.97 5.44
C THR A 118 -3.43 0.79 6.45
N LEU A 119 -3.24 -0.11 7.40
CA LEU A 119 -4.10 -0.28 8.57
C LEU A 119 -3.32 0.09 9.82
N PHE A 120 -3.96 0.80 10.75
CA PHE A 120 -3.36 1.15 12.04
C PHE A 120 -4.12 0.47 13.17
N PHE A 121 -3.36 -0.11 14.09
CA PHE A 121 -3.84 -0.69 15.33
C PHE A 121 -3.10 -0.03 16.48
N ASN A 122 -3.84 0.58 17.40
CA ASN A 122 -3.26 1.12 18.63
C ASN A 122 -4.03 0.52 19.82
N THR A 123 -3.31 -0.18 20.69
CA THR A 123 -3.80 -0.47 22.04
C THR A 123 -3.42 0.75 22.88
N GLY A 124 -4.40 1.60 23.16
CA GLY A 124 -4.20 2.83 23.96
C GLY A 124 -3.57 2.55 25.34
N PRO A 125 -3.28 3.60 26.12
CA PRO A 125 -2.81 3.45 27.50
C PRO A 125 -3.81 2.70 28.39
#